data_AF-A0A6B3AMU2-F1
#
_entry.id   AF-A0A6B3AMU2-F1
#
_cell.length_a   1.000
_cell.length_b   1.000
_cell.length_c   1.000
_cell.angle_alpha   90.00
_cell.angle_beta   90.00
_cell.angle_gamma   90.00
#
_symmetry.space_group_name_H-M   'P 1'
#
loop_
_entity.id
_entity.type
_entity.pdbx_description
1 polymer ?
#
loop_
_entity_poly.entity_id
_entity_poly.type
_entity_poly.pdbx_seq_one_letter_code
_entity_poly.pdbx_strand_id
1 'polypeptide(L)'
;MAGKPVRPVNAIDQTRRMLSLVTYLRERPGARIEDVARAFGITEDELVSDLDVLPMCGTSFRGGDLLDIDTDGERIWWHNPAALGAETAEPLRLAADEATALLVAARAVATLPGLRESDRQALLRATAKVETAAGEAAGASSRLSVTFESEGGVFADVDRAIAERRRLWIRYYSPARDEITEREIDPIRLVSVGHTYVEAWCRRSEARRTFRLDRVAEIRILDEPSAPPEIELRDLSEGLVQPAAEDPEVVVEVGPGGRWVAEYYPHDSAEELPDGGLRITLRTPDPASLKRLALRLGRDGRIVAPSGLADSARQAARDALAAYDGVEAAG
;
A
#
# COMPACT_ATOMS: atom_id res chain seq x y z
N MET A 1 -28.73 -28.67 -1.19
CA MET A 1 -28.74 -27.54 -0.23
C MET A 1 -27.44 -26.78 -0.43
N ALA A 2 -27.54 -25.48 -0.65
CA ALA A 2 -26.44 -24.62 -1.07
C ALA A 2 -25.27 -24.61 -0.06
N GLY A 3 -24.04 -24.78 -0.57
CA GLY A 3 -22.83 -24.57 0.21
C GLY A 3 -22.76 -23.11 0.66
N LYS A 4 -22.50 -22.90 1.95
CA LYS A 4 -22.22 -21.55 2.49
C LYS A 4 -21.00 -20.97 1.75
N PRO A 5 -21.03 -19.69 1.34
CA PRO A 5 -19.86 -19.06 0.76
C PRO A 5 -18.76 -18.95 1.83
N VAL A 6 -17.59 -19.51 1.53
CA VAL A 6 -16.36 -19.30 2.30
C VAL A 6 -16.01 -17.82 2.18
N ARG A 7 -16.01 -17.10 3.30
CA ARG A 7 -15.54 -15.70 3.34
C ARG A 7 -14.07 -15.68 2.94
N PRO A 8 -13.62 -14.80 2.03
CA PRO A 8 -12.19 -14.64 1.79
C PRO A 8 -11.52 -14.24 3.11
N VAL A 9 -10.52 -15.01 3.51
CA VAL A 9 -9.79 -14.82 4.75
C VAL A 9 -9.09 -13.45 4.67
N ASN A 10 -9.49 -12.53 5.53
CA ASN A 10 -8.79 -11.27 5.72
C ASN A 10 -7.40 -11.59 6.29
N ALA A 11 -6.33 -11.24 5.57
CA ALA A 11 -4.94 -11.51 5.98
C ALA A 11 -4.61 -10.95 7.38
N ILE A 12 -5.28 -9.86 7.78
CA ILE A 12 -5.14 -9.28 9.12
C ILE A 12 -5.74 -10.20 10.19
N ASP A 13 -6.89 -10.81 9.91
CA ASP A 13 -7.56 -11.72 10.84
C ASP A 13 -6.80 -13.04 10.96
N GLN A 14 -6.24 -13.55 9.86
CA GLN A 14 -5.33 -14.71 9.87
C GLN A 14 -4.08 -14.42 10.72
N THR A 15 -3.45 -13.27 10.53
CA THR A 15 -2.26 -12.88 11.30
C THR A 15 -2.55 -12.80 12.80
N ARG A 16 -3.66 -12.16 13.20
CA ARG A 16 -4.09 -12.09 14.61
C ARG A 16 -4.35 -13.48 15.20
N ARG A 17 -4.96 -14.36 14.40
CA ARG A 17 -5.25 -15.73 14.78
C ARG A 17 -3.97 -16.54 14.99
N MET A 18 -3.01 -16.46 14.07
CA MET A 18 -1.71 -17.15 14.19
C MET A 18 -0.94 -16.70 15.45
N LEU A 19 -0.89 -15.40 15.74
CA LEU A 19 -0.26 -14.89 16.97
C LEU A 19 -0.91 -15.43 18.25
N SER A 20 -2.24 -15.55 18.24
CA SER A 20 -3.02 -16.10 19.34
C SER A 20 -2.84 -17.62 19.46
N LEU A 21 -2.72 -18.31 18.32
CA LEU A 21 -2.49 -19.76 18.22
C LEU A 21 -1.14 -20.17 18.83
N VAL A 22 -0.07 -19.42 18.52
CA VAL A 22 1.26 -19.64 19.12
C VAL A 22 1.19 -19.52 20.65
N THR A 23 0.46 -18.54 21.17
CA THR A 23 0.30 -18.38 22.63
C THR A 23 -0.50 -19.53 23.24
N TYR A 24 -1.57 -19.96 22.58
CA TYR A 24 -2.43 -21.05 23.04
C TYR A 24 -1.73 -22.41 23.09
N LEU A 25 -0.96 -22.75 22.03
CA LEU A 25 -0.21 -23.99 21.94
C LEU A 25 0.92 -24.07 22.98
N ARG A 26 1.51 -22.93 23.34
CA ARG A 26 2.53 -22.87 24.40
C ARG A 26 1.97 -23.32 25.75
N GLU A 27 0.74 -22.93 26.09
CA GLU A 27 0.10 -23.29 27.35
C GLU A 27 -0.45 -24.72 27.36
N ARG A 28 -0.64 -25.33 26.19
CA ARG A 28 -1.34 -26.60 25.99
C ARG A 28 -0.59 -27.52 25.01
N PRO A 29 0.56 -28.08 25.43
CA PRO A 29 1.32 -29.00 24.57
C PRO A 29 0.50 -30.26 24.26
N GLY A 30 0.49 -30.69 22.99
CA GLY A 30 -0.26 -31.88 22.56
C GLY A 30 -1.77 -31.66 22.46
N ALA A 31 -2.22 -30.42 22.28
CA ALA A 31 -3.63 -30.07 22.08
C ALA A 31 -4.21 -30.78 20.85
N ARG A 32 -5.47 -31.24 20.95
CA ARG A 32 -6.17 -31.86 19.82
C ARG A 32 -6.58 -30.80 18.81
N ILE A 33 -6.47 -31.10 17.52
CA ILE A 33 -6.86 -30.19 16.43
C ILE A 33 -8.32 -29.75 16.60
N GLU A 34 -9.21 -30.68 16.93
CA GLU A 34 -10.66 -30.47 17.12
C GLU A 34 -10.94 -29.39 18.19
N ASP A 35 -10.20 -29.46 19.30
CA ASP A 35 -10.41 -28.57 20.45
C ASP A 35 -9.84 -27.18 20.16
N VAL A 36 -8.73 -27.11 19.40
CA VAL A 36 -8.14 -25.86 18.97
C VAL A 36 -9.04 -25.19 17.92
N ALA A 37 -9.47 -25.91 16.88
CA ALA A 37 -10.38 -25.38 15.87
C ALA A 37 -11.67 -24.83 16.49
N ARG A 38 -12.23 -25.55 17.48
CA ARG A 38 -13.39 -25.09 18.27
C ARG A 38 -13.10 -23.84 19.10
N ALA A 39 -11.94 -23.77 19.76
CA ALA A 39 -11.55 -22.61 20.57
C ALA A 39 -11.35 -21.34 19.73
N PHE A 40 -10.89 -21.48 18.49
CA PHE A 40 -10.64 -20.38 17.57
C PHE A 40 -11.81 -20.10 16.61
N GLY A 41 -12.86 -20.93 16.63
CA GLY A 41 -14.06 -20.75 15.80
C GLY A 41 -13.81 -20.93 14.30
N ILE A 42 -12.83 -21.76 13.92
CA ILE A 42 -12.40 -22.04 12.55
C ILE A 42 -12.61 -23.52 12.19
N THR A 43 -12.49 -23.87 10.92
CA THR A 43 -12.49 -25.27 10.50
C THR A 43 -11.14 -25.94 10.81
N GLU A 44 -11.14 -27.27 10.87
CA GLU A 44 -9.89 -28.04 11.03
C GLU A 44 -8.96 -27.83 9.83
N ASP A 45 -9.51 -27.73 8.61
CA ASP A 45 -8.74 -27.44 7.39
C ASP A 45 -8.08 -26.04 7.44
N GLU A 46 -8.79 -25.03 7.93
CA GLU A 46 -8.22 -23.69 8.13
C GLU A 46 -7.11 -23.69 9.20
N LEU A 47 -7.29 -24.48 10.26
CA LEU A 47 -6.29 -24.62 11.30
C LEU A 47 -5.03 -25.32 10.77
N VAL A 48 -5.17 -26.41 10.02
CA VAL A 48 -4.04 -27.12 9.41
C VAL A 48 -3.29 -26.20 8.44
N SER A 49 -4.00 -25.46 7.60
CA SER A 49 -3.38 -24.48 6.71
C SER A 49 -2.62 -23.38 7.46
N ASP A 50 -3.10 -22.93 8.61
CA ASP A 50 -2.37 -21.95 9.44
C ASP A 50 -1.15 -22.59 10.12
N LEU A 51 -1.24 -23.85 10.55
CA LEU A 51 -0.14 -24.61 11.15
C LEU A 51 0.98 -24.87 10.14
N ASP A 52 0.69 -25.06 8.86
CA ASP A 52 1.71 -25.24 7.80
C ASP A 52 2.59 -23.99 7.61
N VAL A 53 2.08 -22.80 7.97
CA VAL A 53 2.81 -21.53 7.83
C VAL A 53 3.72 -21.26 9.04
N LEU A 54 3.35 -21.72 10.24
CA LEU A 54 4.10 -21.44 11.46
C LEU A 54 5.55 -21.94 11.42
N PRO A 55 5.88 -23.12 10.86
CA PRO A 55 7.27 -23.56 10.67
C PRO A 55 8.10 -22.70 9.75
N MET A 56 7.49 -21.78 8.99
CA MET A 56 8.19 -20.80 8.18
C MET A 56 8.51 -19.51 8.95
N CYS A 57 8.03 -19.39 10.19
CA CYS A 57 8.27 -18.25 11.08
C CYS A 57 9.40 -18.57 12.06
N GLY A 58 10.33 -17.63 12.24
CA GLY A 58 11.44 -17.75 13.19
C GLY A 58 12.11 -16.41 13.46
N THR A 59 13.10 -16.37 14.34
CA THR A 59 13.79 -15.13 14.74
C THR A 59 14.92 -14.70 13.79
N SER A 60 15.21 -15.46 12.73
CA SER A 60 16.28 -15.18 11.77
C SER A 60 15.98 -15.73 10.37
N PHE A 61 16.27 -14.94 9.33
CA PHE A 61 16.17 -15.36 7.92
C PHE A 61 17.25 -16.39 7.51
N ARG A 62 18.28 -16.60 8.35
CA ARG A 62 19.40 -17.51 8.04
C ARG A 62 19.11 -18.98 8.32
N GLY A 63 17.92 -19.29 8.86
CA GLY A 63 17.53 -20.63 9.29
C GLY A 63 18.20 -21.02 10.62
N GLY A 64 17.49 -21.84 11.42
CA GLY A 64 17.96 -22.34 12.72
C GLY A 64 17.01 -22.08 13.89
N ASP A 65 16.20 -21.01 13.81
CA ASP A 65 15.30 -20.58 14.89
C ASP A 65 13.81 -20.59 14.49
N LEU A 66 13.46 -21.45 13.53
CA LEU A 66 12.09 -21.62 13.07
C LEU A 66 11.24 -22.32 14.13
N LEU A 67 9.93 -22.06 14.16
CA LEU A 67 9.01 -22.79 15.02
C LEU A 67 8.94 -24.25 14.59
N ASP A 68 9.31 -25.16 15.48
CA ASP A 68 9.25 -26.61 15.23
C ASP A 68 7.89 -27.13 15.71
N ILE A 69 6.88 -26.90 14.89
CA ILE A 69 5.49 -27.31 15.14
C ILE A 69 5.11 -28.35 14.09
N ASP A 70 4.70 -29.52 14.56
CA ASP A 70 4.25 -30.64 13.73
C ASP A 70 2.85 -31.11 14.17
N THR A 71 2.15 -31.79 13.28
CA THR A 71 0.81 -32.33 13.54
C THR A 71 0.66 -33.71 12.92
N ASP A 72 0.16 -34.66 13.71
CA ASP A 72 -0.16 -36.02 13.25
C ASP A 72 -1.59 -36.15 12.68
N GLY A 73 -2.30 -35.02 12.56
CA GLY A 73 -3.71 -34.96 12.14
C GLY A 73 -4.71 -35.14 13.29
N GLU A 74 -4.27 -35.49 14.49
CA GLU A 74 -5.10 -35.55 15.70
C GLU A 74 -4.62 -34.56 16.75
N ARG A 75 -3.30 -34.39 16.89
CA ARG A 75 -2.64 -33.58 17.91
C ARG A 75 -1.56 -32.69 17.31
N ILE A 76 -1.37 -31.55 17.97
CA ILE A 76 -0.36 -30.55 17.62
C ILE A 76 0.80 -30.65 18.61
N TRP A 77 2.00 -30.88 18.08
CA TRP A 77 3.24 -31.01 18.83
C TRP A 77 4.14 -29.82 18.53
N TRP A 78 4.59 -29.13 19.57
CA TRP A 78 5.58 -28.07 19.46
C TRP A 78 6.85 -28.52 20.17
N HIS A 79 7.91 -28.75 19.40
CA HIS A 79 9.16 -29.36 19.85
C HIS A 79 10.17 -28.35 20.41
N ASN A 80 10.11 -27.08 20.00
CA ASN A 80 10.99 -26.02 20.48
C ASN A 80 10.27 -24.81 21.15
N PRO A 81 9.34 -25.01 22.11
CA PRO A 81 8.62 -23.91 22.75
C PRO A 81 9.53 -22.94 23.53
N ALA A 82 10.75 -23.39 23.86
CA ALA A 82 11.78 -22.58 24.50
C ALA A 82 12.39 -21.50 23.58
N ALA A 83 12.23 -21.59 22.25
CA ALA A 83 12.65 -20.55 21.30
C ALA A 83 11.93 -19.19 21.53
N LEU A 84 10.74 -19.23 22.16
CA LEU A 84 9.96 -18.05 22.56
C LEU A 84 9.99 -17.80 24.09
N GLY A 85 10.84 -18.52 24.82
CA GLY A 85 10.92 -18.48 26.28
C GLY A 85 11.83 -17.38 26.81
N ALA A 86 11.34 -16.58 27.76
CA ALA A 86 12.10 -15.51 28.43
C ALA A 86 13.36 -16.00 29.19
N GLU A 87 13.48 -17.30 29.47
CA GLU A 87 14.60 -17.90 30.20
C GLU A 87 15.80 -18.26 29.30
N THR A 88 15.58 -18.34 27.99
CA THR A 88 16.60 -18.54 26.94
C THR A 88 16.55 -17.45 25.87
N ALA A 89 15.77 -16.38 26.09
CA ALA A 89 15.77 -15.23 25.22
C ALA A 89 17.15 -14.56 25.30
N GLU A 90 18.07 -15.01 24.45
CA GLU A 90 19.19 -14.17 24.06
C GLU A 90 18.60 -12.81 23.69
N PRO A 91 19.22 -11.70 24.12
CA PRO A 91 18.77 -10.37 23.74
C PRO A 91 18.56 -10.36 22.24
N LEU A 92 17.32 -10.09 21.80
CA LEU A 92 16.92 -10.20 20.41
C LEU A 92 17.89 -9.36 19.56
N ARG A 93 18.80 -10.02 18.84
CA ARG A 93 19.82 -9.35 18.02
C ARG A 93 19.22 -9.06 16.66
N LEU A 94 18.41 -8.01 16.61
CA LEU A 94 17.88 -7.49 15.36
C LEU A 94 19.03 -6.93 14.53
N ALA A 95 19.10 -7.32 13.26
CA ALA A 95 19.89 -6.60 12.28
C ALA A 95 19.31 -5.19 12.06
N ALA A 96 20.12 -4.24 11.60
CA ALA A 96 19.72 -2.83 11.50
C ALA A 96 18.51 -2.62 10.56
N ASP A 97 18.42 -3.43 9.50
CA ASP A 97 17.30 -3.48 8.56
C ASP A 97 16.04 -4.09 9.19
N GLU A 98 16.18 -5.17 9.97
CA GLU A 98 15.07 -5.80 10.71
C GLU A 98 14.49 -4.87 11.78
N ALA A 99 15.35 -4.21 12.55
CA ALA A 99 14.95 -3.20 13.52
C ALA A 99 14.22 -2.04 12.82
N THR A 100 14.73 -1.59 11.67
CA THR A 100 14.09 -0.52 10.89
C THR A 100 12.73 -0.94 10.37
N ALA A 101 12.62 -2.14 9.78
CA ALA A 101 11.36 -2.68 9.26
C ALA A 101 10.31 -2.84 10.37
N LEU A 102 10.72 -3.37 11.53
CA LEU A 102 9.85 -3.55 12.69
C LEU A 102 9.37 -2.21 13.26
N LEU A 103 10.27 -1.22 13.38
CA LEU A 103 9.93 0.12 13.86
C LEU A 103 8.98 0.85 12.89
N VAL A 104 9.20 0.73 11.58
CA VAL A 104 8.31 1.28 10.53
C VAL A 104 6.93 0.64 10.62
N ALA A 105 6.85 -0.69 10.72
CA ALA A 105 5.58 -1.40 10.84
C ALA A 105 4.84 -1.04 12.14
N ALA A 106 5.54 -0.98 13.28
CA ALA A 106 4.95 -0.60 14.57
C ALA A 106 4.39 0.83 14.55
N ARG A 107 5.08 1.77 13.91
CA ARG A 107 4.59 3.14 13.74
C ARG A 107 3.36 3.21 12.82
N ALA A 108 3.33 2.43 11.75
CA ALA A 108 2.15 2.35 10.87
C ALA A 108 0.93 1.75 11.57
N VAL A 109 1.10 0.76 12.45
CA VAL A 109 0.00 0.20 13.23
C VAL A 109 -0.48 1.18 14.30
N ALA A 110 0.43 1.97 14.89
CA ALA A 110 0.09 2.97 15.89
C ALA A 110 -0.80 4.10 15.34
N THR A 111 -0.84 4.31 14.02
CA THR A 111 -1.61 5.37 13.37
C THR A 111 -2.95 4.88 12.81
N LEU A 112 -3.24 3.58 12.89
CA LEU A 112 -4.51 3.03 12.42
C LEU A 112 -5.70 3.52 13.27
N PRO A 113 -6.78 4.01 12.63
CA PRO A 113 -8.03 4.30 13.33
C PRO A 113 -8.67 3.01 13.85
N GLY A 114 -9.23 3.04 15.06
CA GLY A 114 -9.89 1.89 15.69
C GLY A 114 -9.00 1.03 16.62
N LEU A 115 -7.72 1.35 16.76
CA LEU A 115 -6.86 0.72 17.78
C LEU A 115 -7.22 1.24 19.18
N ARG A 116 -7.47 0.32 20.13
CA ARG A 116 -7.75 0.67 21.53
C ARG A 116 -6.57 1.42 22.13
N GLU A 117 -6.85 2.40 22.99
CA GLU A 117 -5.80 3.22 23.59
C GLU A 117 -4.80 2.40 24.42
N SER A 118 -5.26 1.35 25.10
CA SER A 118 -4.40 0.40 25.81
C SER A 118 -3.36 -0.27 24.91
N ASP A 119 -3.78 -0.63 23.71
CA ASP A 119 -2.99 -1.38 22.74
C ASP A 119 -2.02 -0.45 22.03
N ARG A 120 -2.45 0.79 21.75
CA ARG A 120 -1.59 1.89 21.27
C ARG A 120 -0.46 2.17 22.27
N GLN A 121 -0.78 2.29 23.56
CA GLN A 121 0.22 2.53 24.60
C GLN A 121 1.17 1.32 24.79
N ALA A 122 0.66 0.09 24.68
CA ALA A 122 1.50 -1.11 24.69
C ALA A 122 2.46 -1.16 23.50
N LEU A 123 1.98 -0.80 22.30
CA LEU A 123 2.77 -0.72 21.09
C LEU A 123 3.86 0.36 21.19
N LEU A 124 3.53 1.56 21.67
CA LEU A 124 4.53 2.63 21.89
C LEU A 124 5.64 2.21 22.86
N ARG A 125 5.29 1.52 23.96
CA ARG A 125 6.28 0.98 24.90
C ARG A 125 7.14 -0.11 24.28
N ALA A 126 6.59 -0.94 23.40
CA ALA A 126 7.34 -1.96 22.68
C ALA A 126 8.33 -1.31 21.68
N THR A 127 7.87 -0.32 20.91
CA THR A 127 8.69 0.47 20.00
C THR A 127 9.89 1.11 20.72
N ALA A 128 9.65 1.76 21.86
CA ALA A 128 10.72 2.40 22.65
C ALA A 128 11.78 1.39 23.15
N LYS A 129 11.37 0.16 23.51
CA LYS A 129 12.30 -0.90 23.90
C LYS A 129 13.15 -1.37 22.73
N VAL A 130 12.56 -1.48 21.54
CA VAL A 130 13.27 -1.86 20.30
C VAL A 130 14.25 -0.76 19.87
N GLU A 131 13.86 0.51 19.96
CA GLU A 131 14.76 1.65 19.69
C GLU A 131 15.96 1.67 20.63
N THR A 132 15.72 1.41 21.93
CA THR A 132 16.79 1.33 22.94
C THR A 132 17.73 0.16 22.67
N ALA A 133 17.20 -0.98 22.21
CA ALA A 133 18.01 -2.16 21.87
C ALA A 133 18.79 -2.01 20.55
N ALA A 134 18.28 -1.23 19.59
CA ALA A 134 18.86 -1.06 18.26
C ALA A 134 19.99 0.00 18.17
N GLY A 135 20.22 0.82 19.21
CA GLY A 135 21.33 1.76 19.28
C GLY A 135 21.36 2.79 18.12
N GLU A 136 22.53 3.07 17.53
CA GLU A 136 22.69 4.05 16.44
C GLU A 136 21.86 3.74 15.17
N ALA A 137 21.42 2.49 14.95
CA ALA A 137 20.50 2.14 13.87
C ALA A 137 19.11 2.76 14.05
N ALA A 138 18.70 3.06 15.30
CA ALA A 138 17.50 3.84 15.59
C ALA A 138 17.59 5.29 15.09
N GLY A 139 18.80 5.82 14.89
CA GLY A 139 19.03 7.13 14.30
C GLY A 139 18.53 7.23 12.85
N ALA A 140 18.64 6.16 12.06
CA ALA A 140 18.08 6.10 10.71
C ALA A 140 16.54 5.97 10.73
N SER A 141 15.98 5.22 11.69
CA SER A 141 14.54 5.12 11.91
C SER A 141 13.93 6.44 12.43
N SER A 142 14.61 7.18 13.31
CA SER A 142 14.14 8.50 13.79
C SER A 142 14.10 9.57 12.68
N ARG A 143 14.94 9.43 11.64
CA ARG A 143 14.91 10.25 10.42
C ARG A 143 13.88 9.78 9.40
N LEU A 144 13.47 8.53 9.48
CA LEU A 144 12.28 7.99 8.82
C LEU A 144 11.07 8.30 9.67
N SER A 145 10.65 9.56 9.63
CA SER A 145 9.29 9.89 9.99
C SER A 145 8.37 9.19 8.98
N VAL A 146 7.75 8.09 9.39
CA VAL A 146 6.50 7.64 8.77
C VAL A 146 5.45 8.62 9.27
N THR A 147 5.46 9.81 8.66
CA THR A 147 4.57 10.90 9.03
C THR A 147 3.17 10.54 8.54
N PHE A 148 2.38 9.91 9.40
CA PHE A 148 0.92 10.03 9.31
C PHE A 148 0.42 11.30 10.02
N GLU A 149 1.30 12.18 10.50
CA GLU A 149 0.87 13.34 11.29
C GLU A 149 0.20 14.44 10.45
N SER A 150 0.64 14.67 9.19
CA SER A 150 -0.08 15.58 8.28
C SER A 150 -1.31 14.93 7.64
N GLU A 151 -1.26 13.60 7.41
CA GLU A 151 -2.42 12.86 6.90
C GLU A 151 -3.49 12.64 7.97
N GLY A 152 -3.16 12.45 9.25
CA GLY A 152 -4.13 12.08 10.29
C GLY A 152 -5.15 13.17 10.60
N GLY A 153 -4.72 14.44 10.66
CA GLY A 153 -5.62 15.58 10.82
C GLY A 153 -6.50 15.80 9.59
N VAL A 154 -5.88 15.80 8.41
CA VAL A 154 -6.61 15.95 7.14
C VAL A 154 -7.57 14.79 6.91
N PHE A 155 -7.16 13.56 7.21
CA PHE A 155 -7.97 12.35 7.13
C PHE A 155 -9.18 12.45 8.06
N ALA A 156 -8.98 12.82 9.32
CA ALA A 156 -10.07 12.97 10.28
C ALA A 156 -11.06 14.06 9.84
N ASP A 157 -10.56 15.17 9.30
CA ASP A 157 -11.41 16.25 8.77
C ASP A 157 -12.20 15.82 7.53
N VAL A 158 -11.58 15.06 6.62
CA VAL A 158 -12.27 14.49 5.45
C VAL A 158 -13.30 13.46 5.87
N ASP A 159 -12.95 12.53 6.77
CA ASP A 159 -13.85 11.47 7.26
C ASP A 159 -15.06 12.08 7.97
N ARG A 160 -14.83 13.08 8.83
CA ARG A 160 -15.89 13.87 9.47
C ARG A 160 -16.77 14.59 8.44
N ALA A 161 -16.18 15.23 7.43
CA ALA A 161 -16.96 15.91 6.41
C ALA A 161 -17.80 14.96 5.55
N ILE A 162 -17.33 13.73 5.29
CA ILE A 162 -18.13 12.69 4.64
C ILE A 162 -19.29 12.26 5.54
N ALA A 163 -19.02 11.97 6.81
CA ALA A 163 -20.02 11.52 7.78
C ALA A 163 -21.11 12.58 8.03
N GLU A 164 -20.72 13.85 8.17
CA GLU A 164 -21.62 14.98 8.41
C GLU A 164 -22.21 15.57 7.12
N ARG A 165 -21.82 15.04 5.95
CA ARG A 165 -22.18 15.56 4.61
C ARG A 165 -21.90 17.06 4.49
N ARG A 166 -20.69 17.47 4.82
CA ARG A 166 -20.22 18.86 4.80
C ARG A 166 -19.21 19.08 3.69
N ARG A 167 -19.25 20.27 3.09
CA ARG A 167 -18.29 20.66 2.06
C ARG A 167 -16.91 20.88 2.68
N LEU A 168 -15.88 20.65 1.88
CA LEU A 168 -14.51 20.93 2.25
C LEU A 168 -13.94 22.06 1.38
N TRP A 169 -13.22 22.95 2.01
CA TRP A 169 -12.24 23.80 1.35
C TRP A 169 -10.85 23.24 1.57
N ILE A 170 -10.09 23.11 0.49
CA ILE A 170 -8.71 22.62 0.53
C ILE A 170 -7.75 23.56 -0.17
N ARG A 171 -6.56 23.69 0.39
CA ARG A 171 -5.39 24.29 -0.25
C ARG A 171 -4.49 23.15 -0.72
N TYR A 172 -4.44 22.93 -2.03
CA TYR A 172 -3.86 21.73 -2.63
C TYR A 172 -2.65 22.03 -3.52
N TYR A 173 -1.54 21.35 -3.26
CA TYR A 173 -0.34 21.43 -4.09
C TYR A 173 -0.42 20.49 -5.30
N SER A 174 -0.23 21.05 -6.50
CA SER A 174 -0.24 20.31 -7.76
C SER A 174 1.18 20.20 -8.34
N PRO A 175 1.88 19.06 -8.19
CA PRO A 175 3.23 18.89 -8.72
C PRO A 175 3.34 19.05 -10.24
N ALA A 176 2.25 18.80 -10.97
CA ALA A 176 2.22 18.93 -12.42
C ALA A 176 2.24 20.39 -12.91
N ARG A 177 1.87 21.35 -12.05
CA ARG A 177 1.80 22.78 -12.36
C ARG A 177 2.68 23.63 -11.45
N ASP A 178 3.35 23.00 -10.49
CA ASP A 178 4.14 23.65 -9.43
C ASP A 178 3.40 24.82 -8.74
N GLU A 179 2.10 24.62 -8.52
CA GLU A 179 1.21 25.65 -7.99
C GLU A 179 0.37 25.11 -6.83
N ILE A 180 0.10 25.99 -5.86
CA ILE A 180 -0.87 25.76 -4.80
C ILE A 180 -2.20 26.36 -5.25
N THR A 181 -3.25 25.53 -5.28
CA THR A 181 -4.60 25.96 -5.67
C THR A 181 -5.59 25.76 -4.54
N GLU A 182 -6.45 26.75 -4.35
CA GLU A 182 -7.59 26.65 -3.44
C GLU A 182 -8.79 26.06 -4.18
N ARG A 183 -9.49 25.12 -3.53
CA ARG A 183 -10.60 24.37 -4.13
C ARG A 183 -11.66 24.06 -3.09
N GLU A 184 -12.92 24.22 -3.51
CA GLU A 184 -14.06 23.65 -2.83
C GLU A 184 -14.41 22.29 -3.43
N ILE A 185 -14.54 21.30 -2.55
CA ILE A 185 -14.81 19.91 -2.93
C ILE A 185 -15.95 19.35 -2.07
N ASP A 186 -16.85 18.62 -2.71
CA ASP A 186 -17.89 17.84 -2.03
C ASP A 186 -17.37 16.39 -1.89
N PRO A 187 -16.91 15.96 -0.69
CA PRO A 187 -16.25 14.67 -0.53
C PRO A 187 -17.25 13.50 -0.65
N ILE A 188 -16.81 12.40 -1.28
CA ILE A 188 -17.63 11.22 -1.57
C ILE A 188 -17.16 10.03 -0.73
N ARG A 189 -15.86 9.66 -0.84
CA ARG A 189 -15.25 8.56 -0.08
C ARG A 189 -13.74 8.71 0.06
N LEU A 190 -13.19 8.04 1.06
CA LEU A 190 -11.75 7.84 1.24
C LEU A 190 -11.31 6.52 0.62
N VAL A 191 -10.13 6.51 0.00
CA VAL A 191 -9.56 5.34 -0.67
C VAL A 191 -8.06 5.29 -0.41
N SER A 192 -7.54 4.11 -0.09
CA SER A 192 -6.11 3.89 0.16
C SER A 192 -5.52 2.90 -0.84
N VAL A 193 -4.61 3.37 -1.69
CA VAL A 193 -3.80 2.53 -2.60
C VAL A 193 -2.40 3.15 -2.67
N GLY A 194 -1.46 2.63 -1.88
CA GLY A 194 -0.10 3.16 -1.71
C GLY A 194 0.00 4.51 -0.98
N HIS A 195 -1.02 5.37 -1.13
CA HIS A 195 -1.27 6.60 -0.38
C HIS A 195 -2.77 6.72 -0.10
N THR A 196 -3.17 7.67 0.74
CA THR A 196 -4.59 7.96 1.00
C THR A 196 -5.09 9.10 0.12
N TYR A 197 -6.27 8.89 -0.47
CA TYR A 197 -6.92 9.80 -1.40
C TYR A 197 -8.35 10.05 -0.94
N VAL A 198 -8.83 11.27 -1.16
CA VAL A 198 -10.26 11.57 -1.14
C VAL A 198 -10.78 11.64 -2.56
N GLU A 199 -11.80 10.86 -2.86
CA GLU A 199 -12.62 11.03 -4.05
C GLU A 199 -13.67 12.10 -3.75
N ALA A 200 -13.70 13.16 -4.56
CA ALA A 200 -14.61 14.27 -4.35
C ALA A 200 -15.08 14.90 -5.67
N TRP A 201 -16.25 15.53 -5.62
CA TRP A 201 -16.70 16.40 -6.70
C TRP A 201 -16.04 17.78 -6.55
N CYS A 202 -15.18 18.14 -7.49
CA CYS A 202 -14.47 19.42 -7.47
C CYS A 202 -15.32 20.49 -8.15
N ARG A 203 -15.83 21.46 -7.37
CA ARG A 203 -16.73 22.52 -7.85
C ARG A 203 -16.10 23.39 -8.93
N ARG A 204 -14.83 23.73 -8.77
CA ARG A 204 -14.09 24.56 -9.74
C ARG A 204 -13.97 23.91 -11.12
N SER A 205 -13.95 22.57 -11.19
CA SER A 205 -13.83 21.84 -12.47
C SER A 205 -15.12 21.12 -12.87
N GLU A 206 -16.18 21.24 -12.06
CA GLU A 206 -17.46 20.53 -12.21
C GLU A 206 -17.27 19.06 -12.63
N ALA A 207 -16.35 18.37 -11.95
CA ALA A 207 -15.95 17.01 -12.30
C ALA A 207 -15.47 16.24 -11.07
N ARG A 208 -15.58 14.91 -11.12
CA ARG A 208 -14.99 13.99 -10.14
C ARG A 208 -13.46 14.06 -10.23
N ARG A 209 -12.82 14.23 -9.08
CA ARG A 209 -11.36 14.21 -8.97
C ARG A 209 -10.95 13.50 -7.69
N THR A 210 -9.77 12.90 -7.73
CA THR A 210 -9.09 12.34 -6.57
C THR A 210 -8.01 13.30 -6.10
N PHE A 211 -7.96 13.53 -4.79
CA PHE A 211 -6.95 14.39 -4.14
C PHE A 211 -6.17 13.54 -3.14
N ARG A 212 -4.84 13.54 -3.24
CA ARG A 212 -4.01 12.87 -2.25
C ARG A 212 -3.96 13.68 -0.97
N LEU A 213 -4.15 13.03 0.18
CA LEU A 213 -4.17 13.72 1.46
C LEU A 213 -2.80 14.32 1.81
N ASP A 214 -1.71 13.62 1.46
CA ASP A 214 -0.33 14.11 1.64
C ASP A 214 0.00 15.44 0.92
N ARG A 215 -0.83 15.85 -0.05
CA ARG A 215 -0.66 17.10 -0.82
C ARG A 215 -1.60 18.23 -0.40
N VAL A 216 -2.42 17.99 0.62
CA VAL A 216 -3.30 19.01 1.19
C VAL A 216 -2.49 19.84 2.19
N ALA A 217 -2.20 21.09 1.82
CA ALA A 217 -1.48 22.03 2.66
C ALA A 217 -2.37 22.63 3.77
N GLU A 218 -3.67 22.70 3.54
CA GLU A 218 -4.66 23.17 4.51
C GLU A 218 -6.05 22.63 4.15
N ILE A 219 -6.85 22.31 5.17
CA ILE A 219 -8.22 21.83 5.04
C ILE A 219 -9.13 22.60 6.00
N ARG A 220 -10.35 22.91 5.55
CA ARG A 220 -11.40 23.49 6.39
C ARG A 220 -12.73 22.84 6.03
N ILE A 221 -13.46 22.39 7.04
CA ILE A 221 -14.86 21.96 6.89
C ILE A 221 -15.71 23.22 6.83
N LEU A 222 -16.50 23.34 5.78
CA LEU A 222 -17.38 24.49 5.60
C LEU A 222 -18.79 24.22 6.15
N ASP A 223 -19.57 25.29 6.27
CA ASP A 223 -20.96 25.24 6.74
C ASP A 223 -21.95 24.74 5.70
N GLU A 224 -21.58 24.80 4.43
CA GLU A 224 -22.42 24.33 3.34
C GLU A 224 -22.51 22.80 3.31
N PRO A 225 -23.71 22.26 2.95
CA PRO A 225 -23.87 20.84 2.75
C PRO A 225 -23.07 20.36 1.52
N SER A 226 -22.46 19.19 1.68
CA SER A 226 -21.91 18.39 0.58
C SER A 226 -23.06 17.81 -0.23
N ALA A 227 -23.12 18.17 -1.51
CA ALA A 227 -24.14 17.69 -2.45
C ALA A 227 -23.49 17.26 -3.76
N PRO A 228 -22.66 16.19 -3.75
CA PRO A 228 -22.15 15.62 -4.98
C PRO A 228 -23.33 15.08 -5.81
N PRO A 229 -23.28 15.13 -7.15
CA PRO A 229 -24.30 14.50 -8.00
C PRO A 229 -24.50 13.03 -7.64
N GLU A 230 -25.70 12.48 -7.89
CA GLU A 230 -25.94 11.03 -7.76
C GLU A 230 -25.05 10.30 -8.76
N ILE A 231 -24.08 9.54 -8.25
CA ILE A 231 -23.01 8.95 -9.05
C ILE A 231 -22.88 7.49 -8.63
N GLU A 232 -22.85 6.58 -9.60
CA GLU A 232 -22.57 5.17 -9.35
C GLU A 232 -21.17 4.99 -8.75
N LEU A 233 -21.13 4.35 -7.57
CA LEU A 233 -19.89 3.98 -6.89
C LEU A 233 -19.21 2.88 -7.70
N ARG A 234 -18.09 3.19 -8.36
CA ARG A 234 -17.27 2.19 -9.06
C ARG A 234 -16.54 1.29 -8.06
N ASP A 235 -16.38 0.03 -8.43
CA ASP A 235 -15.52 -0.93 -7.74
C ASP A 235 -14.05 -0.50 -7.91
N LEU A 236 -13.36 -0.28 -6.78
CA LEU A 236 -11.98 0.21 -6.75
C LEU A 236 -10.97 -0.90 -6.39
N SER A 237 -11.40 -2.16 -6.38
CA SER A 237 -10.52 -3.30 -6.11
C SER A 237 -9.32 -3.38 -7.06
N GLU A 238 -9.43 -2.84 -8.29
CA GLU A 238 -8.35 -2.84 -9.30
C GLU A 238 -7.55 -1.51 -9.37
N GLY A 239 -7.83 -0.51 -8.52
CA GLY A 239 -7.04 0.73 -8.42
C GLY A 239 -7.83 2.05 -8.40
N LEU A 240 -7.17 3.14 -7.98
CA LEU A 240 -7.74 4.49 -7.77
C LEU A 240 -8.08 5.26 -9.04
N VAL A 241 -7.32 4.99 -10.10
CA VAL A 241 -7.52 5.55 -11.43
C VAL A 241 -7.68 4.35 -12.33
N GLN A 242 -8.89 3.84 -12.38
CA GLN A 242 -9.26 2.91 -13.43
C GLN A 242 -9.62 3.75 -14.64
N PRO A 243 -8.94 3.53 -15.78
CA PRO A 243 -9.35 4.16 -17.00
C PRO A 243 -10.80 3.80 -17.30
N ALA A 244 -11.65 4.79 -17.56
CA ALA A 244 -12.97 4.53 -18.09
C ALA A 244 -12.83 3.97 -19.52
N ALA A 245 -13.79 3.18 -19.98
CA ALA A 245 -13.85 2.76 -21.39
C ALA A 245 -13.85 3.98 -22.37
N GLU A 246 -14.30 5.14 -21.88
CA GLU A 246 -14.38 6.40 -22.61
C GLU A 246 -13.07 7.20 -22.58
N ASP A 247 -12.10 6.82 -21.75
CA ASP A 247 -10.84 7.55 -21.63
C ASP A 247 -9.99 7.39 -22.90
N PRO A 248 -9.21 8.42 -23.26
CA PRO A 248 -8.32 8.38 -24.42
C PRO A 248 -7.38 7.18 -24.38
N GLU A 249 -7.33 6.46 -25.48
CA GLU A 249 -6.45 5.32 -25.70
C GLU A 249 -5.04 5.79 -26.08
N VAL A 250 -4.04 5.15 -25.49
CA VAL A 250 -2.62 5.39 -25.74
C VAL A 250 -1.95 4.05 -26.02
N VAL A 251 -1.20 4.00 -27.12
CA VAL A 251 -0.46 2.80 -27.53
C VAL A 251 1.01 3.03 -27.31
N VAL A 252 1.65 2.15 -26.54
CA VAL A 252 3.07 2.15 -26.22
C VAL A 252 3.70 0.89 -26.77
N GLU A 253 4.77 1.04 -27.54
CA GLU A 253 5.61 -0.08 -27.97
C GLU A 253 6.87 -0.09 -27.12
N VAL A 254 7.17 -1.23 -26.52
CA VAL A 254 8.35 -1.43 -25.68
C VAL A 254 9.17 -2.60 -26.21
N GLY A 255 10.49 -2.50 -26.11
CA GLY A 255 11.39 -3.64 -26.29
C GLY A 255 11.42 -4.55 -25.06
N PRO A 256 12.27 -5.59 -25.05
CA PRO A 256 12.37 -6.53 -23.93
C PRO A 256 12.63 -5.87 -22.57
N GLY A 257 13.45 -4.81 -22.54
CA GLY A 257 13.76 -4.04 -21.32
C GLY A 257 12.61 -3.16 -20.81
N GLY A 258 11.59 -2.90 -21.63
CA GLY A 258 10.44 -2.07 -21.28
C GLY A 258 9.17 -2.86 -20.93
N ARG A 259 9.22 -4.20 -20.88
CA ARG A 259 8.05 -5.05 -20.62
C ARG A 259 7.37 -4.80 -19.27
N TRP A 260 8.12 -4.27 -18.29
CA TRP A 260 7.61 -3.87 -16.97
C TRP A 260 6.44 -2.87 -17.06
N VAL A 261 6.26 -2.16 -18.17
CA VAL A 261 5.11 -1.25 -18.36
C VAL A 261 3.78 -2.00 -18.21
N ALA A 262 3.66 -3.23 -18.72
CA ALA A 262 2.44 -4.02 -18.61
C ALA A 262 2.17 -4.46 -17.16
N GLU A 263 3.20 -4.57 -16.32
CA GLU A 263 3.07 -4.96 -14.91
C GLU A 263 2.68 -3.77 -14.02
N TYR A 264 3.12 -2.55 -14.38
CA TYR A 264 2.94 -1.36 -13.55
C TYR A 264 1.78 -0.46 -13.99
N TYR A 265 1.38 -0.53 -15.27
CA TYR A 265 0.28 0.28 -15.81
C TYR A 265 -0.91 -0.62 -16.13
N PRO A 266 -2.10 -0.31 -15.58
CA PRO A 266 -3.35 -0.89 -16.06
C PRO A 266 -3.46 -0.70 -17.56
N HIS A 267 -3.75 -1.78 -18.29
CA HIS A 267 -3.78 -1.81 -19.74
C HIS A 267 -4.94 -2.68 -20.24
N ASP A 268 -5.45 -2.33 -21.41
CA ASP A 268 -6.53 -3.07 -22.08
C ASP A 268 -5.98 -4.32 -22.77
N SER A 269 -4.80 -4.19 -23.39
CA SER A 269 -4.14 -5.30 -24.08
C SER A 269 -2.62 -5.14 -24.11
N ALA A 270 -1.92 -6.28 -24.14
CA ALA A 270 -0.48 -6.36 -24.33
C ALA A 270 -0.18 -7.48 -25.35
N GLU A 271 0.18 -7.09 -26.56
CA GLU A 271 0.49 -8.00 -27.66
C GLU A 271 1.99 -8.21 -27.79
N GLU A 272 2.45 -9.45 -27.99
CA GLU A 272 3.87 -9.71 -28.23
C GLU A 272 4.32 -9.27 -29.62
N LEU A 273 5.45 -8.57 -29.67
CA LEU A 273 6.08 -8.15 -30.91
C LEU A 273 7.16 -9.16 -31.35
N PRO A 274 7.45 -9.28 -32.66
CA PRO A 274 8.42 -10.25 -33.19
C PRO A 274 9.85 -10.10 -32.67
N ASP A 275 10.19 -8.94 -32.10
CA ASP A 275 11.49 -8.60 -31.52
C ASP A 275 11.59 -8.91 -30.01
N GLY A 276 10.59 -9.57 -29.44
CA GLY A 276 10.50 -9.87 -28.00
C GLY A 276 9.95 -8.71 -27.16
N GLY A 277 9.55 -7.62 -27.81
CA GLY A 277 8.86 -6.49 -27.20
C GLY A 277 7.38 -6.73 -26.94
N LEU A 278 6.70 -5.70 -26.45
CA LEU A 278 5.26 -5.65 -26.27
C LEU A 278 4.67 -4.40 -26.93
N ARG A 279 3.49 -4.54 -27.55
CA ARG A 279 2.61 -3.43 -27.87
C ARG A 279 1.50 -3.39 -26.82
N ILE A 280 1.52 -2.35 -26.00
CA ILE A 280 0.64 -2.18 -24.85
C ILE A 280 -0.36 -1.07 -25.17
N THR A 281 -1.63 -1.39 -25.09
CA THR A 281 -2.74 -0.44 -25.22
C THR A 281 -3.28 -0.13 -23.85
N LEU A 282 -3.22 1.14 -23.44
CA LEU A 282 -3.68 1.59 -22.14
C LEU A 282 -4.55 2.83 -22.29
N ARG A 283 -5.46 3.05 -21.35
CA ARG A 283 -6.32 4.22 -21.33
C ARG A 283 -5.93 5.15 -20.19
N THR A 284 -6.07 6.46 -20.40
CA THR A 284 -5.85 7.43 -19.31
C THR A 284 -6.63 8.71 -19.55
N PRO A 285 -7.24 9.29 -18.50
CA PRO A 285 -7.94 10.58 -18.59
C PRO A 285 -6.97 11.75 -18.85
N ASP A 286 -5.67 11.57 -18.60
CA ASP A 286 -4.63 12.57 -18.89
C ASP A 286 -3.46 11.94 -19.67
N PRO A 287 -3.56 11.83 -21.00
CA PRO A 287 -2.50 11.28 -21.85
C PRO A 287 -1.17 12.03 -21.73
N ALA A 288 -1.20 13.33 -21.43
CA ALA A 288 0.01 14.13 -21.27
C ALA A 288 0.89 13.66 -20.10
N SER A 289 0.31 13.01 -19.09
CA SER A 289 1.06 12.42 -17.97
C SER A 289 2.06 11.34 -18.41
N LEU A 290 1.76 10.61 -19.49
CA LEU A 290 2.58 9.53 -20.03
C LEU A 290 3.82 10.03 -20.78
N LYS A 291 3.93 11.35 -21.02
CA LYS A 291 5.16 11.95 -21.54
C LYS A 291 6.38 11.57 -20.69
N ARG A 292 6.22 11.53 -19.37
CA ARG A 292 7.28 11.12 -18.43
C ARG A 292 7.63 9.63 -18.54
N LEU A 293 6.64 8.79 -18.83
CA LEU A 293 6.87 7.36 -19.07
C LEU A 293 7.74 7.17 -20.32
N ALA A 294 7.44 7.87 -21.41
CA ALA A 294 8.23 7.83 -22.64
C ALA A 294 9.71 8.21 -22.39
N LEU A 295 9.96 9.25 -21.59
CA LEU A 295 11.33 9.65 -21.23
C LEU A 295 12.02 8.60 -20.34
N ARG A 296 11.29 7.98 -19.41
CA ARG A 296 11.82 6.93 -18.52
C ARG A 296 12.19 5.65 -19.27
N LEU A 297 11.42 5.32 -20.31
CA LEU A 297 11.70 4.18 -21.18
C LEU A 297 12.98 4.38 -22.00
N GLY A 298 13.36 5.62 -22.29
CA GLY A 298 14.58 5.92 -23.03
C GLY A 298 14.61 5.20 -24.38
N ARG A 299 15.57 4.28 -24.56
CA ARG A 299 15.69 3.47 -25.79
C ARG A 299 14.74 2.28 -25.83
N ASP A 300 14.21 1.87 -24.68
CA ASP A 300 13.50 0.59 -24.50
C ASP A 300 11.99 0.72 -24.75
N GLY A 301 11.51 1.87 -25.19
CA GLY A 301 10.12 2.03 -25.60
C GLY A 301 9.76 3.42 -26.10
N ARG A 302 8.61 3.51 -26.76
CA ARG A 302 8.06 4.73 -27.36
C ARG A 302 6.55 4.74 -27.34
N ILE A 303 5.96 5.93 -27.27
CA ILE A 303 4.53 6.13 -27.52
C ILE A 303 4.32 6.17 -29.04
N VAL A 304 3.36 5.39 -29.53
CA VAL A 304 3.00 5.29 -30.96
C VAL A 304 1.74 6.08 -31.27
N ALA A 305 0.75 6.01 -30.38
CA ALA A 305 -0.51 6.73 -30.52
C ALA A 305 -0.99 7.27 -29.17
N PRO A 306 -1.70 8.43 -29.14
CA PRO A 306 -1.98 9.31 -30.27
C PRO A 306 -0.73 10.07 -30.74
N SER A 307 -0.65 10.43 -32.03
CA SER A 307 0.52 11.06 -32.65
C SER A 307 0.94 12.37 -31.96
N GLY A 308 -0.02 13.20 -31.56
CA GLY A 308 0.27 14.44 -30.83
C GLY A 308 1.00 14.22 -29.50
N LEU A 309 0.69 13.12 -28.79
CA LEU A 309 1.41 12.76 -27.57
C LEU A 309 2.80 12.20 -27.89
N ALA A 310 2.92 11.38 -28.93
CA ALA A 310 4.20 10.86 -29.39
C ALA A 310 5.15 12.00 -29.82
N ASP A 311 4.65 13.00 -30.53
CA ASP A 311 5.41 14.19 -30.92
C ASP A 311 5.80 15.04 -29.71
N SER A 312 4.89 15.21 -28.75
CA SER A 312 5.19 15.91 -27.49
C SER A 312 6.29 15.21 -26.68
N ALA A 313 6.25 13.87 -26.60
CA ALA A 313 7.29 13.07 -25.96
C ALA A 313 8.63 13.18 -26.68
N ARG A 314 8.61 13.14 -28.02
CA ARG A 314 9.81 13.34 -28.85
C ARG A 314 10.43 14.71 -28.62
N GLN A 315 9.62 15.77 -28.58
CA GLN A 315 10.12 17.11 -28.32
C GLN A 315 10.75 17.20 -26.92
N ALA A 316 10.08 16.67 -25.90
CA ALA A 316 10.63 16.65 -24.54
C ALA A 316 11.96 15.88 -24.43
N ALA A 317 12.13 14.79 -25.20
CA ALA A 317 13.38 14.04 -25.24
C ALA A 317 14.52 14.86 -25.87
N ARG A 318 14.22 15.63 -26.93
CA ARG A 318 15.20 16.55 -27.55
C ARG A 318 15.58 17.69 -26.62
N ASP A 319 14.59 18.29 -25.96
CA ASP A 319 14.83 19.37 -24.99
C ASP A 319 15.70 18.86 -23.82
N ALA A 320 15.42 17.65 -23.35
CA ALA A 320 16.23 17.00 -22.32
C ALA A 320 17.66 16.73 -22.79
N LEU A 321 17.87 16.27 -24.02
CA LEU A 321 19.21 16.04 -24.59
C LEU A 321 19.99 17.36 -24.73
N ALA A 322 19.34 18.41 -25.25
CA ALA A 322 19.95 19.72 -25.43
C ALA A 322 20.47 20.33 -24.11
N ALA A 323 19.88 19.97 -22.97
CA ALA A 323 20.36 20.39 -21.66
C ALA A 323 21.73 19.80 -21.29
N TYR A 324 22.12 18.66 -21.88
CA TYR A 324 23.46 18.05 -21.70
C TYR A 324 24.49 18.62 -22.68
N ASP A 325 24.06 19.03 -23.87
CA ASP A 325 24.94 19.59 -24.90
C ASP A 325 25.58 20.94 -24.49
N GLY A 326 25.01 21.61 -23.47
CA GLY A 326 25.57 22.85 -22.90
C GLY A 326 26.76 22.66 -21.94
N VAL A 327 27.18 21.41 -21.66
CA VAL A 327 28.24 21.10 -20.67
C VAL A 327 29.62 20.90 -21.32
N GLU A 328 29.72 20.80 -22.65
CA GLU A 328 31.01 20.57 -23.36
C GLU A 328 31.84 21.84 -23.67
N ALA A 329 31.74 22.91 -22.87
CA ALA A 329 32.55 24.13 -23.09
C ALA A 329 33.24 24.68 -21.82
N ALA A 330 33.58 23.81 -20.87
CA ALA A 330 34.46 24.15 -19.74
C ALA A 330 35.33 22.94 -19.35
N GLY A 331 36.28 22.59 -20.22
CA GLY A 331 37.34 21.61 -19.97
C GLY A 331 38.64 22.10 -20.58
#